data_AF-A0AAV4IC46-F1
#
_entry.id   AF-A0AAV4IC46-F1
#
_cell.length_a   1.000
_cell.length_b   1.000
_cell.length_c   1.000
_cell.angle_alpha   90.00
_cell.angle_beta   90.00
_cell.angle_gamma   90.00
#
_symmetry.space_group_name_H-M   'P 1'
#
loop_
_entity.id
_entity.type
_entity.pdbx_description
1 polymer ?
#
loop_
_entity_poly.entity_id
_entity_poly.type
_entity_poly.pdbx_seq_one_letter_code
_entity_poly.pdbx_strand_id
1 'polypeptide(L)'
;MTVYEFLQSEPAGSQVLSHPRSSHAKFFTGLSKSMEDLHTAIKEVSKHYNSKVSLEHQLPTATKELKRTDECVVASLISLVTNTGKMAAFLSGNLDFFITPAGYRTRGGSACTDGNMNVSRSHPVVNTFRQKAAQYLSSISKPCPESVPHCVAVQNRKTLYSSAESKEGLAKQLSMFQQKLTKLEQEKEHYILELQLLKIKFENEQTKTKQLEKDLERASVSASSGVSIGEVSHSLEDHIEKLPASSESGRRSDSVNSGHYIDTTMLGELERKNVAQNDHDTREQLIMAHYSSRINDITLKLQQADSKTVNFHAEVRALQKQLKIAEKEKDIGQEELKLSNQSLAHLKDELQTTSRSYEGQLSMMSEHLAGMNEKLAQQKDEIDELKQQVSLKASASSKSSKKSKK
;
A
#
# COMPACT_ATOMS: atom_id res chain seq x y z
N MET A 1 1.15 37.89 4.77
CA MET A 1 0.18 37.22 5.66
C MET A 1 -0.69 36.34 4.78
N THR A 2 -0.50 35.01 4.87
CA THR A 2 -1.38 33.90 4.42
C THR A 2 -1.78 33.91 2.92
N VAL A 3 -1.50 32.90 2.08
CA VAL A 3 -2.10 31.54 2.05
C VAL A 3 -1.21 30.56 1.22
N TYR A 4 0.13 30.68 1.25
CA TYR A 4 1.03 29.79 0.46
C TYR A 4 1.95 28.87 1.28
N GLU A 5 1.73 28.74 2.59
CA GLU A 5 2.56 27.88 3.47
C GLU A 5 1.90 26.56 3.90
N PHE A 6 0.75 26.17 3.36
CA PHE A 6 -0.01 25.02 3.89
C PHE A 6 -0.07 23.76 3.01
N LEU A 7 0.74 23.65 1.94
CA LEU A 7 0.76 22.45 1.10
C LEU A 7 2.18 21.93 0.83
N GLN A 8 3.01 21.95 1.87
CA GLN A 8 4.28 21.23 1.90
C GLN A 8 4.38 20.40 3.18
N SER A 9 3.41 19.51 3.36
CA SER A 9 3.46 18.45 4.36
C SER A 9 3.13 17.12 3.67
N GLU A 10 4.10 16.59 2.92
CA GLU A 10 4.16 15.15 2.66
C GLU A 10 4.75 14.45 3.90
N PRO A 11 4.29 13.23 4.21
CA PRO A 11 4.57 12.57 5.47
C PRO A 11 6.03 12.16 5.54
N ALA A 12 6.60 12.25 6.73
CA ALA A 12 7.91 11.74 7.08
C ALA A 12 7.99 10.23 6.79
N GLY A 13 8.36 9.89 5.55
CA GLY A 13 8.85 8.58 5.20
C GLY A 13 10.15 8.34 5.96
N SER A 14 10.14 7.31 6.80
CA SER A 14 11.23 6.78 7.61
C SER A 14 12.61 7.26 7.15
N GLN A 15 13.20 8.20 7.90
CA GLN A 15 14.63 8.45 7.83
C GLN A 15 15.34 7.14 8.20
N VAL A 16 15.67 6.34 7.19
CA VAL A 16 16.73 5.37 7.32
C VAL A 16 17.96 6.20 7.66
N LEU A 17 18.37 6.16 8.93
CA LEU A 17 19.64 6.66 9.44
C LEU A 17 20.78 5.95 8.70
N SER A 18 20.98 6.33 7.45
CA SER A 18 22.12 5.92 6.66
C SER A 18 23.32 6.63 7.26
N HIS A 19 24.11 5.87 8.01
CA HIS A 19 25.38 6.36 8.54
C HIS A 19 26.20 6.93 7.39
N PRO A 20 26.92 8.05 7.59
CA PRO A 20 27.77 8.61 6.56
C PRO A 20 28.71 7.52 6.03
N ARG A 21 28.72 7.24 4.73
CA ARG A 21 29.57 6.18 4.14
C ARG A 21 31.07 6.37 4.43
N SER A 22 31.49 7.56 4.82
CA SER A 22 32.83 7.90 5.31
C SER A 22 33.16 7.32 6.70
N SER A 23 32.15 7.00 7.53
CA SER A 23 32.32 6.39 8.85
C SER A 23 32.25 4.87 8.85
N HIS A 24 31.84 4.24 7.73
CA HIS A 24 31.72 2.77 7.64
C HIS A 24 33.05 2.07 7.90
N ALA A 25 34.16 2.58 7.35
CA ALA A 25 35.47 2.01 7.59
C ALA A 25 35.82 2.01 9.09
N LYS A 26 35.68 3.18 9.74
CA LYS A 26 35.92 3.31 11.18
C LYS A 26 34.99 2.44 12.03
N PHE A 27 33.72 2.36 11.64
CA PHE A 27 32.72 1.55 12.32
C PHE A 27 33.04 0.06 12.23
N PHE A 28 33.30 -0.48 11.04
CA PHE A 28 33.60 -1.90 10.87
C PHE A 28 34.95 -2.30 11.47
N THR A 29 35.96 -1.44 11.39
CA THR A 29 37.23 -1.66 12.12
C THR A 29 37.01 -1.67 13.63
N GLY A 30 36.20 -0.72 14.16
CA GLY A 30 35.84 -0.69 15.58
C GLY A 30 35.02 -1.92 16.02
N LEU A 31 34.10 -2.37 15.18
CA LEU A 31 33.29 -3.56 15.42
C LEU A 31 34.14 -4.84 15.43
N SER A 32 35.06 -4.98 14.47
CA SER A 32 36.00 -6.11 14.42
C SER A 32 36.83 -6.16 15.71
N LYS A 33 37.39 -5.02 16.11
CA LYS A 33 38.16 -4.90 17.36
C LYS A 33 37.31 -5.24 18.59
N SER A 34 36.09 -4.73 18.67
CA SER A 34 35.18 -5.04 19.79
C SER A 34 34.84 -6.54 19.86
N MET A 35 34.73 -7.23 18.73
CA MET A 35 34.49 -8.68 18.72
C MET A 35 35.74 -9.49 19.12
N GLU A 36 36.93 -9.03 18.74
CA GLU A 36 38.20 -9.61 19.21
C GLU A 36 38.39 -9.41 20.73
N ASP A 37 38.10 -8.22 21.24
CA ASP A 37 38.13 -7.91 22.67
C ASP A 37 37.11 -8.76 23.44
N LEU A 38 35.90 -8.93 22.90
CA LEU A 38 34.86 -9.79 23.47
C LEU A 38 35.28 -11.25 23.51
N HIS A 39 35.85 -11.77 22.41
CA HIS A 39 36.36 -13.14 22.36
C HIS A 39 37.46 -13.36 23.42
N THR A 40 38.38 -12.41 23.56
CA THR A 40 39.46 -12.46 24.54
C THR A 40 38.91 -12.45 25.97
N ALA A 41 37.95 -11.58 26.27
CA ALA A 41 37.32 -11.50 27.58
C ALA A 41 36.61 -12.81 27.95
N ILE A 42 35.83 -13.40 27.02
CA ILE A 42 35.11 -14.66 27.25
C ILE A 42 36.10 -15.83 27.41
N LYS A 43 37.21 -15.82 26.68
CA LYS A 43 38.27 -16.82 26.81
C LYS A 43 38.95 -16.76 28.18
N GLU A 44 39.25 -15.57 28.69
CA GLU A 44 39.79 -15.41 30.05
C GLU A 44 38.77 -15.81 31.12
N VAL A 45 37.49 -15.44 30.96
CA VAL A 45 36.42 -15.90 31.87
C VAL A 45 36.31 -17.43 31.87
N SER A 46 36.34 -18.07 30.69
CA SER A 46 36.32 -19.53 30.59
C SER A 46 37.52 -20.17 31.29
N LYS A 47 38.72 -19.61 31.11
CA LYS A 47 39.96 -20.09 31.75
C LYS A 47 39.90 -19.96 33.28
N HIS A 48 39.50 -18.79 33.78
CA HIS A 48 39.38 -18.55 35.22
C HIS A 48 38.28 -19.41 35.86
N TYR A 49 37.14 -19.56 35.18
CA TYR A 49 36.06 -20.42 35.65
C TYR A 49 36.50 -21.88 35.72
N ASN A 50 37.13 -22.42 34.66
CA ASN A 50 37.66 -23.79 34.65
C ASN A 50 38.68 -24.04 35.78
N SER A 51 39.57 -23.08 36.02
CA SER A 51 40.51 -23.16 37.14
C SER A 51 39.80 -23.18 38.49
N LYS A 52 38.74 -22.36 38.65
CA LYS A 52 37.95 -22.31 39.89
C LYS A 52 37.19 -23.61 40.12
N VAL A 53 36.51 -24.13 39.10
CA VAL A 53 35.81 -25.43 39.13
C VAL A 53 36.76 -26.55 39.53
N SER A 54 37.99 -26.55 39.00
CA SER A 54 39.00 -27.55 39.35
C SER A 54 39.38 -27.52 40.84
N LEU A 55 39.48 -26.33 41.44
CA LEU A 55 39.74 -26.17 42.88
C LEU A 55 38.52 -26.53 43.73
N GLU A 56 37.33 -26.14 43.29
CA GLU A 56 36.06 -26.39 43.99
C GLU A 56 35.71 -27.88 44.01
N HIS A 57 35.95 -28.60 42.90
CA HIS A 57 35.74 -30.04 42.81
C HIS A 57 36.67 -30.88 43.69
N GLN A 58 37.82 -30.33 44.10
CA GLN A 58 38.78 -30.95 45.02
C GLN A 58 38.35 -30.82 46.48
N LEU A 59 37.39 -29.93 46.80
CA LEU A 59 36.89 -29.78 48.16
C LEU A 59 35.99 -30.97 48.54
N PRO A 60 36.15 -31.55 49.74
CA PRO A 60 35.33 -32.66 50.22
C PRO A 60 33.86 -32.28 50.49
N THR A 61 33.54 -30.97 50.50
CA THR A 61 32.18 -30.42 50.65
C THR A 61 31.44 -30.24 49.32
N ALA A 62 32.07 -30.49 48.16
CA ALA A 62 31.45 -30.28 46.86
C ALA A 62 30.36 -31.32 46.56
N THR A 63 29.11 -30.87 46.45
CA THR A 63 27.96 -31.74 46.17
C THR A 63 27.94 -32.21 44.70
N LYS A 64 27.32 -33.36 44.42
CA LYS A 64 27.18 -33.87 43.05
C LYS A 64 26.40 -32.91 42.13
N GLU A 65 25.41 -32.21 42.68
CA GLU A 65 24.63 -31.22 41.92
C GLU A 65 25.44 -29.99 41.53
N LEU A 66 26.31 -29.52 42.42
CA LEU A 66 27.26 -28.44 42.13
C LEU A 66 28.17 -28.84 40.98
N LYS A 67 28.79 -30.03 41.05
CA LYS A 67 29.70 -30.51 40.00
C LYS A 67 29.04 -30.59 38.63
N ARG A 68 27.81 -31.12 38.56
CA ARG A 68 27.03 -31.19 37.32
C ARG A 68 26.70 -29.80 36.76
N THR A 69 26.40 -28.86 37.64
CA THR A 69 26.09 -27.47 37.25
C THR A 69 27.33 -26.78 36.68
N ASP A 70 28.47 -26.94 37.35
CA ASP A 70 29.76 -26.41 36.90
C ASP A 70 30.19 -26.98 35.55
N GLU A 71 30.03 -28.28 35.33
CA GLU A 71 30.29 -28.91 34.02
C GLU A 71 29.40 -28.32 32.91
N CYS A 72 28.12 -28.03 33.19
CA CYS A 72 27.21 -27.38 32.24
C CYS A 72 27.62 -25.93 31.94
N VAL A 73 28.02 -25.17 32.96
CA VAL A 73 28.52 -23.80 32.78
C VAL A 73 29.83 -23.79 32.00
N VAL A 74 30.75 -24.71 32.29
CA VAL A 74 31.99 -24.90 31.53
C VAL A 74 31.69 -25.20 30.07
N ALA A 75 30.79 -26.14 29.78
CA ALA A 75 30.39 -26.48 28.41
C ALA A 75 29.77 -25.27 27.68
N SER A 76 28.95 -24.49 28.37
CA SER A 76 28.34 -23.26 27.83
C SER A 76 29.41 -22.19 27.53
N LEU A 77 30.38 -22.01 28.42
CA LEU A 77 31.51 -21.10 28.22
C LEU A 77 32.40 -21.53 27.05
N ILE A 78 32.68 -22.83 26.89
CA ILE A 78 33.46 -23.36 25.75
C ILE A 78 32.74 -23.10 24.42
N SER A 79 31.42 -23.32 24.37
CA SER A 79 30.60 -23.00 23.20
C SER A 79 30.64 -21.50 22.87
N LEU A 80 30.54 -20.65 23.90
CA LEU A 80 30.59 -19.20 23.75
C LEU A 80 31.97 -18.71 23.27
N VAL A 81 33.07 -19.25 23.80
CA VAL A 81 34.44 -18.98 23.30
C VAL A 81 34.54 -19.36 21.82
N THR A 82 34.00 -20.51 21.43
CA THR A 82 34.07 -21.00 20.05
C THR A 82 33.27 -20.10 19.10
N ASN A 83 32.06 -19.71 19.48
CA ASN A 83 31.19 -18.88 18.64
C ASN A 83 31.73 -17.45 18.51
N THR A 84 32.17 -16.84 19.61
CA THR A 84 32.80 -15.51 19.57
C THR A 84 34.11 -15.51 18.78
N GLY A 85 34.89 -16.60 18.84
CA GLY A 85 36.09 -16.76 18.03
C GLY A 85 35.79 -16.84 16.54
N LYS A 86 34.76 -17.61 16.14
CA LYS A 86 34.29 -17.67 14.75
C LYS A 86 33.80 -16.31 14.26
N MET A 87 33.04 -15.57 15.08
CA MET A 87 32.55 -14.24 14.73
C MET A 87 33.69 -13.24 14.57
N ALA A 88 34.67 -13.23 15.48
CA ALA A 88 35.86 -12.38 15.39
C ALA A 88 36.70 -12.71 14.15
N ALA A 89 36.94 -14.00 13.86
CA ALA A 89 37.66 -14.44 12.67
C ALA A 89 36.91 -14.11 11.36
N PHE A 90 35.58 -14.24 11.35
CA PHE A 90 34.76 -13.87 10.20
C PHE A 90 34.81 -12.36 9.93
N LEU A 91 34.65 -11.53 10.97
CA LEU A 91 34.65 -10.08 10.84
C LEU A 91 36.03 -9.54 10.43
N SER A 92 37.11 -10.04 11.04
CA SER A 92 38.48 -9.65 10.69
C SER A 92 38.88 -10.16 9.29
N GLY A 93 38.55 -11.41 8.95
CA GLY A 93 38.86 -12.00 7.65
C GLY A 93 38.09 -11.38 6.47
N ASN A 94 36.91 -10.82 6.72
CA ASN A 94 36.10 -10.14 5.70
C ASN A 94 36.10 -8.62 5.86
N LEU A 95 36.99 -8.06 6.68
CA LEU A 95 37.00 -6.64 7.01
C LEU A 95 37.19 -5.78 5.76
N ASP A 96 38.08 -6.18 4.85
CA ASP A 96 38.32 -5.48 3.59
C ASP A 96 37.08 -5.43 2.70
N PHE A 97 36.25 -6.47 2.71
CA PHE A 97 34.98 -6.49 1.99
C PHE A 97 33.99 -5.49 2.58
N PHE A 98 33.91 -5.38 3.91
CA PHE A 98 33.03 -4.43 4.59
C PHE A 98 33.50 -2.96 4.48
N ILE A 99 34.82 -2.74 4.42
CA ILE A 99 35.43 -1.41 4.28
C ILE A 99 35.39 -0.91 2.84
N THR A 100 35.46 -1.82 1.86
CA THR A 100 35.46 -1.45 0.44
C THR A 100 34.10 -0.84 0.05
N PRO A 101 34.06 0.43 -0.41
CA PRO A 101 32.80 1.02 -0.86
C PRO A 101 32.27 0.21 -2.05
N ALA A 102 31.02 -0.25 -1.95
CA ALA A 102 30.30 -0.89 -3.05
C ALA A 102 30.34 0.04 -4.28
N GLY A 103 31.29 -0.23 -5.18
CA GLY A 103 31.46 0.51 -6.40
C GLY A 103 30.36 0.07 -7.34
N TYR A 104 29.29 0.87 -7.45
CA TYR A 104 28.41 0.77 -8.59
C TYR A 104 29.24 1.09 -9.84
N ARG A 105 29.67 0.05 -10.56
CA ARG A 105 30.20 0.18 -11.92
C ARG A 105 29.06 0.74 -12.75
N THR A 106 29.15 1.99 -13.18
CA THR A 106 28.30 2.47 -14.27
C THR A 106 28.70 1.70 -15.53
N ARG A 107 27.77 0.93 -16.08
CA ARG A 107 27.93 0.21 -17.35
C ARG A 107 28.44 1.19 -18.43
N GLY A 108 29.66 0.98 -18.92
CA GLY A 108 30.30 1.82 -19.96
C GLY A 108 31.73 2.30 -19.68
N GLY A 109 32.29 2.08 -18.48
CA GLY A 109 33.70 2.42 -18.22
C GLY A 109 34.65 1.40 -18.85
N SER A 110 35.27 1.76 -19.98
CA SER A 110 36.33 0.98 -20.61
C SER A 110 37.47 0.74 -19.62
N ALA A 111 37.87 -0.52 -19.47
CA ALA A 111 39.04 -0.89 -18.71
C ALA A 111 40.27 -0.53 -19.53
N CYS A 112 40.85 0.64 -19.30
CA CYS A 112 42.25 0.84 -19.62
C CYS A 112 43.05 0.05 -18.57
N THR A 113 43.56 -1.09 -19.02
CA THR A 113 44.65 -1.80 -18.39
C THR A 113 45.86 -0.88 -18.37
N ASP A 114 46.11 -0.23 -17.24
CA ASP A 114 47.47 0.15 -16.88
C ASP A 114 47.62 0.03 -15.38
N GLY A 115 48.65 -0.73 -15.01
CA GLY A 115 49.00 -1.01 -13.63
C GLY A 115 49.28 0.30 -12.89
N ASN A 116 48.85 0.31 -11.63
CA ASN A 116 49.38 1.22 -10.63
C ASN A 116 49.01 2.70 -10.78
N MET A 117 47.70 3.00 -10.78
CA MET A 117 47.22 4.21 -10.10
C MET A 117 45.89 3.92 -9.44
N ASN A 118 45.80 4.21 -8.14
CA ASN A 118 44.56 4.39 -7.42
C ASN A 118 43.65 5.28 -8.26
N VAL A 119 42.66 4.68 -8.94
CA VAL A 119 41.52 5.42 -9.50
C VAL A 119 40.91 6.10 -8.30
N SER A 120 41.29 7.36 -8.09
CA SER A 120 40.87 8.17 -6.97
C SER A 120 39.37 8.34 -7.15
N ARG A 121 38.63 7.44 -6.52
CA ARG A 121 37.17 7.40 -6.50
C ARG A 121 36.76 8.71 -5.85
N SER A 122 36.37 9.65 -6.71
CA SER A 122 36.14 11.03 -6.32
C SER A 122 35.11 11.06 -5.19
N HIS A 123 35.43 11.80 -4.13
CA HIS A 123 34.59 11.97 -2.95
C HIS A 123 33.13 12.24 -3.38
N PRO A 124 32.10 11.73 -2.70
CA PRO A 124 30.70 11.88 -3.13
C PRO A 124 30.31 13.33 -3.43
N VAL A 125 30.90 14.30 -2.73
CA VAL A 125 30.77 15.74 -3.00
C VAL A 125 31.21 16.12 -4.43
N VAL A 126 32.30 15.54 -4.94
CA VAL A 126 32.78 15.77 -6.31
C VAL A 126 31.77 15.22 -7.33
N ASN A 127 31.11 14.10 -7.04
CA ASN A 127 30.02 13.60 -7.90
C ASN A 127 28.81 14.53 -7.87
N THR A 128 28.46 15.10 -6.71
CA THR A 128 27.39 16.10 -6.62
C THR A 128 27.75 17.38 -7.36
N PHE A 129 29.01 17.85 -7.31
CA PHE A 129 29.46 19.00 -8.08
C PHE A 129 29.49 18.71 -9.58
N ARG A 130 29.92 17.51 -9.98
CA ARG A 130 29.87 17.08 -11.39
C ARG A 130 28.44 16.99 -11.91
N GLN A 131 27.51 16.48 -11.10
CA GLN A 131 26.09 16.42 -11.45
C GLN A 131 25.47 17.82 -11.54
N LYS A 132 25.75 18.71 -10.58
CA LYS A 132 25.34 20.11 -10.63
C LYS A 132 25.90 20.83 -11.85
N ALA A 133 27.18 20.62 -12.16
CA ALA A 133 27.81 21.17 -13.36
C ALA A 133 27.16 20.64 -14.64
N ALA A 134 26.88 19.34 -14.72
CA ALA A 134 26.18 18.75 -15.87
C ALA A 134 24.73 19.28 -16.01
N GLN A 135 24.02 19.50 -14.91
CA GLN A 135 22.69 20.12 -14.90
C GLN A 135 22.74 21.58 -15.35
N TYR A 136 23.75 22.33 -14.92
CA TYR A 136 23.96 23.71 -15.36
C TYR A 136 24.29 23.77 -16.86
N LEU A 137 25.25 22.95 -17.32
CA LEU A 137 25.64 22.86 -18.73
C LEU A 137 24.47 22.41 -19.63
N SER A 138 23.65 21.46 -19.17
CA SER A 138 22.44 21.06 -19.90
C SER A 138 21.34 22.13 -19.87
N SER A 139 21.33 23.02 -18.88
CA SER A 139 20.37 24.13 -18.82
C SER A 139 20.76 25.28 -19.74
N ILE A 140 22.05 25.57 -19.90
CA ILE A 140 22.55 26.58 -20.85
C ILE A 140 22.57 26.08 -22.31
N SER A 141 22.66 24.76 -22.50
CA SER A 141 22.65 24.12 -23.83
C SER A 141 21.23 23.91 -24.38
N LYS A 142 20.19 24.16 -23.57
CA LYS A 142 18.82 24.17 -24.07
C LYS A 142 18.64 25.40 -24.97
N PRO A 143 18.23 25.22 -26.24
CA PRO A 143 17.85 26.36 -27.06
C PRO A 143 16.72 27.10 -26.33
N CYS A 144 16.90 28.41 -26.15
CA CYS A 144 15.87 29.26 -25.55
C CYS A 144 14.58 29.04 -26.36
N PRO A 145 13.46 28.60 -25.75
CA PRO A 145 12.22 28.46 -26.47
C PRO A 145 11.88 29.80 -27.11
N GLU A 146 11.49 29.77 -28.38
CA GLU A 146 11.20 30.97 -29.16
C GLU A 146 10.15 31.82 -28.43
N SER A 147 10.64 32.87 -27.77
CA SER A 147 9.81 33.74 -26.95
C SER A 147 9.25 34.82 -27.84
N VAL A 148 7.92 34.89 -27.91
CA VAL A 148 7.27 35.99 -28.62
C VAL A 148 7.66 37.31 -27.97
N PRO A 149 7.99 38.35 -28.75
CA PRO A 149 8.34 39.66 -28.21
C PRO A 149 7.31 40.14 -27.18
N HIS A 150 7.77 40.81 -26.12
CA HIS A 150 6.93 41.20 -24.98
C HIS A 150 5.66 41.96 -25.39
N CYS A 151 5.73 42.80 -26.43
CA CYS A 151 4.56 43.50 -26.98
C CYS A 151 3.48 42.53 -27.50
N VAL A 152 3.89 41.46 -28.20
CA VAL A 152 2.99 40.40 -28.70
C VAL A 152 2.45 39.57 -27.54
N ALA A 153 3.27 39.26 -26.53
CA ALA A 153 2.82 38.56 -25.32
C ALA A 153 1.74 39.34 -24.57
N VAL A 154 1.91 40.66 -24.41
CA VAL A 154 0.94 41.55 -23.77
C VAL A 154 -0.35 41.64 -24.59
N GLN A 155 -0.25 41.70 -25.92
CA GLN A 155 -1.43 41.72 -26.80
C GLN A 155 -2.19 40.40 -26.74
N ASN A 156 -1.51 39.26 -26.81
CA ASN A 156 -2.10 37.93 -26.65
C ASN A 156 -2.80 37.79 -25.31
N ARG A 157 -2.20 38.31 -24.24
CA ARG A 157 -2.80 38.35 -22.91
C ARG A 157 -4.13 39.11 -22.93
N LYS A 158 -4.17 40.30 -23.54
CA LYS A 158 -5.41 41.10 -23.66
C LYS A 158 -6.49 40.36 -24.45
N THR A 159 -6.12 39.73 -25.56
CA THR A 159 -7.05 38.93 -26.39
C THR A 159 -7.62 37.75 -25.61
N LEU A 160 -6.78 37.04 -24.83
CA LEU A 160 -7.23 35.92 -24.00
C LEU A 160 -8.18 36.37 -22.89
N TYR A 161 -7.93 37.51 -22.24
CA TYR A 161 -8.86 38.04 -21.23
C TYR A 161 -10.20 38.43 -21.85
N SER A 162 -10.19 39.13 -23.00
CA SER A 162 -11.44 39.49 -23.70
C SER A 162 -12.21 38.26 -24.18
N SER A 163 -11.52 37.23 -24.67
CA SER A 163 -12.15 35.97 -25.07
C SER A 163 -12.71 35.18 -23.88
N ALA A 164 -12.01 35.17 -22.75
CA ALA A 164 -12.46 34.54 -21.52
C ALA A 164 -13.72 35.23 -20.96
N GLU A 165 -13.75 36.56 -20.94
CA GLU A 165 -14.93 37.34 -20.53
C GLU A 165 -16.12 37.10 -21.46
N SER A 166 -15.89 37.07 -22.77
CA SER A 166 -16.93 36.72 -23.76
C SER A 166 -17.48 35.31 -23.54
N LYS A 167 -16.62 34.33 -23.23
CA LYS A 167 -17.03 32.95 -22.94
C LYS A 167 -17.86 32.86 -21.66
N GLU A 168 -17.47 33.58 -20.61
CA GLU A 168 -18.23 33.63 -19.36
C GLU A 168 -19.61 34.28 -19.55
N GLY A 169 -19.68 35.38 -20.32
CA GLY A 169 -20.95 36.02 -20.67
C GLY A 169 -21.89 35.10 -21.43
N LEU A 170 -21.36 34.36 -22.42
CA LEU A 170 -22.14 33.37 -23.18
C LEU A 170 -22.60 32.21 -22.31
N ALA A 171 -21.77 31.73 -21.38
CA ALA A 171 -22.14 30.67 -20.44
C ALA A 171 -23.29 31.12 -19.50
N LYS A 172 -23.27 32.37 -19.04
CA LYS A 172 -24.36 32.95 -18.23
C LYS A 172 -25.66 33.03 -19.05
N GLN A 173 -25.60 33.47 -20.30
CA GLN A 173 -26.78 33.51 -21.19
C GLN A 173 -27.34 32.12 -21.46
N LEU A 174 -26.48 31.13 -21.74
CA LEU A 174 -26.90 29.73 -21.91
C LEU A 174 -27.57 29.18 -20.65
N SER A 175 -27.02 29.46 -19.47
CA SER A 175 -27.63 29.05 -18.20
C SER A 175 -29.01 29.69 -17.99
N MET A 176 -29.16 30.98 -18.29
CA MET A 176 -30.46 31.67 -18.24
C MET A 176 -31.48 31.07 -19.21
N PHE A 177 -31.08 30.79 -20.45
CA PHE A 177 -31.97 30.15 -21.42
C PHE A 177 -32.35 28.73 -21.02
N GLN A 178 -31.41 27.96 -20.47
CA GLN A 178 -31.69 26.62 -19.96
C GLN A 178 -32.70 26.66 -18.81
N GLN A 179 -32.56 27.60 -17.87
CA GLN A 179 -33.55 27.79 -16.80
C GLN A 179 -34.92 28.20 -17.35
N LYS A 180 -34.96 29.11 -18.33
CA LYS A 180 -36.21 29.51 -18.97
C LYS A 180 -36.89 28.34 -19.69
N LEU A 181 -36.10 27.50 -20.37
CA LEU A 181 -36.59 26.29 -21.03
C LEU A 181 -37.21 25.33 -20.00
N THR A 182 -36.53 25.08 -18.88
CA THR A 182 -37.07 24.19 -17.83
C THR A 182 -38.37 24.70 -17.22
N LYS A 183 -38.52 26.02 -17.06
CA LYS A 183 -39.78 26.61 -16.58
C LYS A 183 -40.92 26.45 -17.58
N LEU A 184 -40.65 26.71 -18.87
CA LEU A 184 -41.63 26.51 -19.93
C LEU A 184 -42.03 25.03 -20.09
N GLU A 185 -41.09 24.12 -19.86
CA GLU A 185 -41.37 22.68 -19.87
C GLU A 185 -42.29 22.27 -18.71
N GLN A 186 -42.06 22.82 -17.50
CA GLN A 186 -42.95 22.64 -16.35
C GLN A 186 -44.34 23.24 -16.58
N GLU A 187 -44.44 24.45 -17.15
CA GLU A 187 -45.72 25.09 -17.49
C GLU A 187 -46.49 24.29 -18.54
N LYS A 188 -45.80 23.75 -19.55
CA LYS A 188 -46.39 22.86 -20.54
C LYS A 188 -46.97 21.61 -19.88
N GLU A 189 -46.23 20.94 -19.00
CA GLU A 189 -46.72 19.78 -18.26
C GLU A 189 -47.93 20.13 -17.39
N HIS A 190 -47.89 21.27 -16.70
CA HIS A 190 -49.00 21.79 -15.89
C HIS A 190 -50.28 21.96 -16.73
N TYR A 191 -50.20 22.65 -17.88
CA TYR A 191 -51.36 22.87 -18.74
C TYR A 191 -51.89 21.58 -19.38
N ILE A 192 -51.02 20.60 -19.68
CA ILE A 192 -51.45 19.28 -20.15
C ILE A 192 -52.29 18.58 -19.08
N LEU A 193 -51.85 18.61 -17.82
CA LEU A 193 -52.61 18.03 -16.71
C LEU A 193 -53.94 18.75 -16.48
N GLU A 194 -53.95 20.08 -16.56
CA GLU A 194 -55.18 20.87 -16.43
C GLU A 194 -56.19 20.55 -17.55
N LEU A 195 -55.73 20.39 -18.78
CA LEU A 195 -56.56 20.01 -19.93
C LEU A 195 -57.14 18.60 -19.75
N GLN A 196 -56.33 17.64 -19.28
CA GLN A 196 -56.81 16.29 -18.95
C GLN A 196 -57.88 16.30 -17.86
N LEU A 197 -57.68 17.09 -16.80
CA LEU A 197 -58.65 17.24 -15.72
C LEU A 197 -59.96 17.87 -16.24
N LEU A 198 -59.86 18.87 -17.10
CA LEU A 198 -61.02 19.51 -17.72
C LEU A 198 -61.79 18.54 -18.61
N LYS A 199 -61.08 17.69 -19.37
CA LYS A 199 -61.68 16.62 -20.18
C LYS A 199 -62.46 15.62 -19.31
N ILE A 200 -61.89 15.17 -18.20
CA ILE A 200 -62.56 14.27 -17.25
C ILE A 200 -63.82 14.94 -16.66
N LYS A 201 -63.72 16.21 -16.25
CA LYS A 201 -64.88 16.98 -15.75
C LYS A 201 -65.98 17.09 -16.81
N PHE A 202 -65.61 17.35 -18.06
CA PHE A 202 -66.56 17.43 -19.17
C PHE A 202 -67.24 16.09 -19.44
N GLU A 203 -66.49 14.97 -19.45
CA GLU A 203 -67.05 13.62 -19.59
C GLU A 203 -68.01 13.28 -18.44
N ASN A 204 -67.67 13.65 -17.20
CA ASN A 204 -68.53 13.48 -16.03
C ASN A 204 -69.82 14.32 -16.12
N GLU A 205 -69.74 15.58 -16.53
CA GLU A 205 -70.94 16.40 -16.69
C GLU A 205 -71.80 15.87 -17.86
N GLN A 206 -71.18 15.44 -18.96
CA GLN A 206 -71.91 14.85 -20.08
C GLN A 206 -72.64 13.57 -19.68
N THR A 207 -72.04 12.70 -18.87
CA THR A 207 -72.72 11.50 -18.35
C THR A 207 -73.87 11.87 -17.41
N LYS A 208 -73.71 12.92 -16.59
CA LYS A 208 -74.78 13.45 -15.74
C LYS A 208 -75.92 14.06 -16.55
N THR A 209 -75.64 14.84 -17.60
CA THR A 209 -76.67 15.37 -18.52
C THR A 209 -77.41 14.23 -19.19
N LYS A 210 -76.71 13.22 -19.71
CA LYS A 210 -77.34 12.01 -20.29
C LYS A 210 -78.21 11.26 -19.28
N GLN A 211 -77.81 11.20 -18.01
CA GLN A 211 -78.61 10.58 -16.96
C GLN A 211 -79.87 11.40 -16.67
N LEU A 212 -79.74 12.72 -16.56
CA LEU A 212 -80.88 13.62 -16.38
C LEU A 212 -81.84 13.62 -17.58
N GLU A 213 -81.34 13.56 -18.81
CA GLU A 213 -82.14 13.39 -20.02
C GLU A 213 -82.96 12.10 -19.97
N LYS A 214 -82.35 10.96 -19.59
CA LYS A 214 -83.07 9.70 -19.40
C LYS A 214 -84.13 9.79 -18.30
N ASP A 215 -83.83 10.45 -17.19
CA ASP A 215 -84.80 10.63 -16.11
C ASP A 215 -85.92 11.61 -16.51
N LEU A 216 -85.63 12.61 -17.35
CA LEU A 216 -86.61 13.51 -17.94
C LEU A 216 -87.46 12.81 -19.02
N GLU A 217 -86.91 11.92 -19.83
CA GLU A 217 -87.66 11.07 -20.76
C GLU A 217 -88.58 10.10 -20.01
N ARG A 218 -88.12 9.52 -18.90
CA ARG A 218 -88.99 8.74 -18.00
C ARG A 218 -90.13 9.59 -17.44
N ALA A 219 -89.85 10.86 -17.12
CA ALA A 219 -90.88 11.81 -16.67
C ALA A 219 -91.78 12.31 -17.82
N SER A 220 -91.29 12.42 -19.06
CA SER A 220 -92.04 12.96 -20.23
C SER A 220 -92.85 11.90 -20.98
N VAL A 221 -92.44 10.62 -20.93
CA VAL A 221 -93.33 9.49 -21.31
C VAL A 221 -94.53 9.40 -20.35
N SER A 222 -94.43 10.00 -19.15
CA SER A 222 -95.55 10.20 -18.24
C SER A 222 -96.39 11.46 -18.56
N ALA A 223 -95.97 12.31 -19.49
CA ALA A 223 -96.62 13.58 -19.84
C ALA A 223 -96.43 13.97 -21.34
N SER A 224 -97.14 13.28 -22.23
CA SER A 224 -97.69 13.74 -23.53
C SER A 224 -96.97 14.79 -24.42
N SER A 225 -96.69 14.37 -25.67
CA SER A 225 -97.05 15.01 -26.96
C SER A 225 -96.73 16.49 -27.25
N GLY A 226 -95.97 16.73 -28.35
CA GLY A 226 -96.36 17.73 -29.36
C GLY A 226 -95.26 18.57 -30.07
N VAL A 227 -94.93 18.17 -31.32
CA VAL A 227 -94.72 18.98 -32.57
C VAL A 227 -93.64 20.10 -32.58
N SER A 228 -92.48 19.99 -33.25
CA SER A 228 -92.08 19.94 -34.70
C SER A 228 -91.88 21.29 -35.41
N ILE A 229 -90.71 21.43 -36.09
CA ILE A 229 -90.47 21.74 -37.53
C ILE A 229 -89.22 22.64 -37.75
N GLY A 230 -88.32 22.21 -38.65
CA GLY A 230 -87.64 23.13 -39.59
C GLY A 230 -86.13 22.93 -39.80
N GLU A 231 -85.75 22.05 -40.73
CA GLU A 231 -84.42 21.96 -41.35
C GLU A 231 -84.23 23.03 -42.45
N VAL A 232 -82.99 23.50 -42.70
CA VAL A 232 -82.29 23.56 -44.02
C VAL A 232 -80.82 24.04 -43.82
N SER A 233 -79.90 23.34 -44.48
CA SER A 233 -78.44 23.51 -44.55
C SER A 233 -77.94 24.59 -45.53
N HIS A 234 -76.77 25.17 -45.25
CA HIS A 234 -75.77 25.72 -46.19
C HIS A 234 -74.40 25.63 -45.48
N SER A 235 -73.37 24.92 -46.00
CA SER A 235 -72.44 25.29 -47.08
C SER A 235 -71.11 25.84 -46.52
N LEU A 236 -70.03 25.06 -46.72
CA LEU A 236 -68.72 25.46 -47.28
C LEU A 236 -67.59 24.52 -46.82
N GLU A 237 -66.95 23.94 -47.83
CA GLU A 237 -65.64 23.29 -47.88
C GLU A 237 -64.53 23.96 -47.04
N ASP A 238 -63.65 23.16 -46.43
CA ASP A 238 -62.26 23.05 -46.92
C ASP A 238 -61.58 21.75 -46.45
N HIS A 239 -60.89 21.10 -47.37
CA HIS A 239 -60.29 19.77 -47.26
C HIS A 239 -58.82 19.87 -46.82
N ILE A 240 -58.48 19.31 -45.67
CA ILE A 240 -57.10 19.03 -45.26
C ILE A 240 -56.72 17.64 -45.76
N GLU A 241 -55.83 17.59 -46.75
CA GLU A 241 -55.27 16.35 -47.27
C GLU A 241 -54.03 15.90 -46.48
N LYS A 242 -53.74 14.61 -46.60
CA LYS A 242 -53.26 13.71 -45.55
C LYS A 242 -52.09 12.88 -46.11
N LEU A 243 -50.99 12.80 -45.33
CA LEU A 243 -49.96 11.71 -45.26
C LEU A 243 -48.98 11.51 -46.45
N PRO A 244 -47.93 10.64 -46.36
CA PRO A 244 -47.15 10.10 -45.21
C PRO A 244 -45.61 10.10 -45.43
N ALA A 245 -44.90 9.51 -44.45
CA ALA A 245 -43.47 9.24 -44.35
C ALA A 245 -42.98 7.92 -44.99
N SER A 246 -41.67 7.86 -45.32
CA SER A 246 -40.77 6.66 -45.37
C SER A 246 -39.34 7.17 -45.66
N SER A 247 -38.26 6.91 -44.90
CA SER A 247 -37.59 5.70 -44.40
C SER A 247 -36.21 5.52 -45.07
N GLU A 248 -35.16 5.61 -44.25
CA GLU A 248 -33.88 4.89 -44.21
C GLU A 248 -33.13 4.32 -45.45
N SER A 249 -31.80 4.24 -45.22
CA SER A 249 -30.77 3.43 -45.88
C SER A 249 -30.15 4.07 -47.13
N GLY A 250 -28.85 4.07 -47.40
CA GLY A 250 -27.71 3.38 -46.80
C GLY A 250 -26.54 3.51 -47.78
N ARG A 251 -25.34 3.70 -47.24
CA ARG A 251 -23.98 3.46 -47.81
C ARG A 251 -23.88 3.14 -49.32
N ARG A 252 -23.01 3.87 -50.02
CA ARG A 252 -21.73 3.36 -50.55
C ARG A 252 -20.96 4.46 -51.31
N SER A 253 -19.68 4.56 -50.98
CA SER A 253 -18.65 5.15 -51.84
C SER A 253 -18.57 4.38 -53.15
N ASP A 254 -18.34 5.09 -54.26
CA ASP A 254 -17.41 4.64 -55.29
C ASP A 254 -16.86 5.82 -56.10
N SER A 255 -15.53 5.89 -56.06
CA SER A 255 -14.57 6.43 -57.02
C SER A 255 -15.09 6.58 -58.46
N VAL A 256 -15.02 7.79 -59.05
CA VAL A 256 -14.66 7.93 -60.47
C VAL A 256 -14.01 9.30 -60.80
N ASN A 257 -12.87 9.20 -61.48
CA ASN A 257 -12.34 10.06 -62.54
C ASN A 257 -11.89 11.51 -62.28
N SER A 258 -10.57 11.67 -62.27
CA SER A 258 -9.82 12.85 -62.68
C SER A 258 -10.14 13.25 -64.13
N GLY A 259 -10.86 14.36 -64.31
CA GLY A 259 -11.08 14.99 -65.61
C GLY A 259 -9.99 16.01 -65.93
N HIS A 260 -9.09 15.67 -66.86
CA HIS A 260 -8.23 16.63 -67.55
C HIS A 260 -8.97 17.09 -68.81
N TYR A 261 -9.62 18.25 -68.76
CA TYR A 261 -10.24 18.89 -69.92
C TYR A 261 -9.24 19.91 -70.46
N ILE A 262 -8.68 19.63 -71.64
CA ILE A 262 -7.86 20.60 -72.38
C ILE A 262 -8.82 21.31 -73.35
N ASP A 263 -9.37 22.43 -72.93
CA ASP A 263 -10.20 23.25 -73.81
C ASP A 263 -9.30 24.11 -74.70
N THR A 264 -9.30 23.79 -75.99
CA THR A 264 -8.58 24.54 -77.02
C THR A 264 -9.41 25.76 -77.38
N THR A 265 -9.17 26.90 -76.72
CA THR A 265 -9.77 28.19 -77.09
C THR A 265 -8.70 29.12 -77.68
N MET A 266 -8.82 29.35 -78.98
CA MET A 266 -8.00 30.24 -79.82
C MET A 266 -8.32 31.72 -79.56
N LEU A 267 -8.08 32.23 -78.34
CA LEU A 267 -8.13 33.67 -78.07
C LEU A 267 -7.24 34.06 -76.87
N GLY A 268 -6.13 34.76 -77.16
CA GLY A 268 -5.42 35.64 -76.23
C GLY A 268 -4.80 34.99 -75.00
N GLU A 269 -3.53 34.61 -75.09
CA GLU A 269 -2.68 34.30 -73.95
C GLU A 269 -2.48 35.56 -73.09
N LEU A 270 -3.25 35.71 -72.02
CA LEU A 270 -2.86 36.58 -70.91
C LEU A 270 -1.87 35.78 -70.06
N GLU A 271 -0.59 36.15 -70.10
CA GLU A 271 0.42 35.76 -69.12
C GLU A 271 -0.06 36.13 -67.71
N ARG A 272 -0.82 35.23 -67.07
CA ARG A 272 -1.01 35.24 -65.62
C ARG A 272 0.31 34.80 -65.01
N LYS A 273 1.14 35.79 -64.66
CA LYS A 273 2.37 35.62 -63.87
C LYS A 273 2.24 34.44 -62.90
N ASN A 274 3.11 33.44 -63.09
CA ASN A 274 3.32 32.22 -62.28
C ASN A 274 3.63 32.47 -60.78
N VAL A 275 3.31 33.64 -60.23
CA VAL A 275 3.59 33.98 -58.83
C VAL A 275 2.53 33.38 -57.90
N ALA A 276 1.27 33.27 -58.33
CA ALA A 276 0.19 32.72 -57.50
C ALA A 276 0.20 31.19 -57.35
N GLN A 277 0.73 30.46 -58.34
CA GLN A 277 0.83 29.00 -58.30
C GLN A 277 1.91 28.55 -57.29
N ASN A 278 3.06 29.22 -57.30
CA ASN A 278 4.17 28.95 -56.38
C ASN A 278 3.80 29.24 -54.90
N ASP A 279 3.02 30.28 -54.62
CA ASP A 279 2.55 30.60 -53.27
C ASP A 279 1.54 29.55 -52.75
N HIS A 280 0.68 29.04 -53.65
CA HIS A 280 -0.26 27.97 -53.30
C HIS A 280 0.47 26.67 -52.96
N ASP A 281 1.44 26.29 -53.80
CA ASP A 281 2.24 25.07 -53.60
C ASP A 281 3.13 25.18 -52.34
N THR A 282 3.67 26.37 -52.06
CA THR A 282 4.46 26.63 -50.85
C THR A 282 3.58 26.54 -49.59
N ARG A 283 2.37 27.09 -49.62
CA ARG A 283 1.40 26.97 -48.52
C ARG A 283 0.98 25.53 -48.29
N GLU A 284 0.73 24.77 -49.35
CA GLU A 284 0.36 23.36 -49.26
C GLU A 284 1.50 22.52 -48.68
N GLN A 285 2.74 22.77 -49.10
CA GLN A 285 3.93 22.12 -48.52
C GLN A 285 4.11 22.42 -47.03
N LEU A 286 3.88 23.67 -46.59
CA LEU A 286 3.91 24.05 -45.17
C LEU A 286 2.83 23.33 -44.36
N ILE A 287 1.63 23.22 -44.91
CA ILE A 287 0.51 22.49 -44.28
C ILE A 287 0.84 20.99 -44.17
N MET A 288 1.34 20.39 -45.26
CA MET A 288 1.77 18.99 -45.28
C MET A 288 2.92 18.75 -44.29
N ALA A 289 3.90 19.65 -44.21
CA ALA A 289 5.01 19.55 -43.27
C ALA A 289 4.53 19.64 -41.81
N HIS A 290 3.63 20.56 -41.49
CA HIS A 290 3.04 20.69 -40.16
C HIS A 290 2.27 19.43 -39.75
N TYR A 291 1.38 18.92 -40.62
CA TYR A 291 0.63 17.70 -40.32
C TYR A 291 1.53 16.47 -40.26
N SER A 292 2.55 16.37 -41.13
CA SER A 292 3.54 15.28 -41.08
C SER A 292 4.34 15.31 -39.79
N SER A 293 4.81 16.50 -39.36
CA SER A 293 5.49 16.68 -38.08
C SER A 293 4.57 16.30 -36.91
N ARG A 294 3.30 16.69 -36.97
CA ARG A 294 2.32 16.38 -35.92
C ARG A 294 2.03 14.88 -35.84
N ILE A 295 1.91 14.19 -36.97
CA ILE A 295 1.75 12.74 -37.04
C ILE A 295 2.98 12.05 -36.44
N ASN A 296 4.18 12.50 -36.77
CA ASN A 296 5.42 11.96 -36.21
C ASN A 296 5.49 12.15 -34.68
N ASP A 297 5.14 13.33 -34.17
CA ASP A 297 5.12 13.61 -32.73
C ASP A 297 4.14 12.71 -31.98
N ILE A 298 2.93 12.53 -32.51
CA ILE A 298 1.91 11.67 -31.90
C ILE A 298 2.37 10.20 -31.96
N THR A 299 2.95 9.76 -33.08
CA THR A 299 3.49 8.41 -33.25
C THR A 299 4.61 8.13 -32.24
N LEU A 300 5.52 9.07 -32.04
CA LEU A 300 6.60 8.94 -31.04
C LEU A 300 6.03 8.85 -29.62
N LYS A 301 5.04 9.69 -29.28
CA LYS A 301 4.37 9.64 -27.96
C LYS A 301 3.67 8.31 -27.73
N LEU A 302 3.02 7.76 -28.76
CA LEU A 302 2.38 6.45 -28.68
C LEU A 302 3.41 5.35 -28.44
N GLN A 303 4.49 5.31 -29.22
CA GLN A 303 5.58 4.32 -29.04
C GLN A 303 6.22 4.40 -27.64
N GLN A 304 6.41 5.61 -27.11
CA GLN A 304 6.91 5.81 -25.76
C GLN A 304 5.92 5.32 -24.68
N ALA A 305 4.62 5.54 -24.89
CA ALA A 305 3.58 5.03 -23.99
C ALA A 305 3.50 3.50 -24.03
N ASP A 306 3.60 2.89 -25.21
CA ASP A 306 3.61 1.44 -25.39
C ASP A 306 4.83 0.80 -24.72
N SER A 307 6.02 1.39 -24.91
CA SER A 307 7.25 0.92 -24.25
C SER A 307 7.14 0.94 -22.72
N LYS A 308 6.56 2.01 -22.14
CA LYS A 308 6.30 2.10 -20.70
C LYS A 308 5.30 1.05 -20.23
N THR A 309 4.23 0.82 -21.00
CA THR A 309 3.20 -0.16 -20.69
C THR A 309 3.79 -1.58 -20.64
N VAL A 310 4.62 -1.94 -21.62
CA VAL A 310 5.33 -3.22 -21.64
C VAL A 310 6.27 -3.36 -20.45
N ASN A 311 7.01 -2.30 -20.11
CA ASN A 311 7.92 -2.32 -18.96
C ASN A 311 7.17 -2.52 -17.63
N PHE A 312 6.09 -1.76 -17.40
CA PHE A 312 5.25 -1.92 -16.21
C PHE A 312 4.61 -3.30 -16.14
N HIS A 313 4.16 -3.85 -17.27
CA HIS A 313 3.62 -5.21 -17.30
C HIS A 313 4.68 -6.26 -16.90
N ALA A 314 5.92 -6.11 -17.38
CA ALA A 314 7.02 -6.98 -17.01
C ALA A 314 7.36 -6.87 -15.50
N GLU A 315 7.38 -5.66 -14.96
CA GLU A 315 7.63 -5.39 -13.54
C GLU A 315 6.54 -5.99 -12.65
N VAL A 316 5.26 -5.77 -12.97
CA VAL A 316 4.13 -6.37 -12.25
C VAL A 316 4.22 -7.89 -12.26
N ARG A 317 4.57 -8.50 -13.41
CA ARG A 317 4.74 -9.94 -13.51
C ARG A 317 5.91 -10.44 -12.65
N ALA A 318 7.03 -9.72 -12.61
CA ALA A 318 8.18 -10.07 -11.79
C ALA A 318 7.83 -9.97 -10.29
N LEU A 319 7.17 -8.89 -9.88
CA LEU A 319 6.70 -8.68 -8.50
C LEU A 319 5.70 -9.77 -8.08
N GLN A 320 4.74 -10.12 -8.94
CA GLN A 320 3.79 -11.20 -8.65
C GLN A 320 4.49 -12.54 -8.41
N LYS A 321 5.56 -12.85 -9.17
CA LYS A 321 6.35 -14.07 -8.95
C LYS A 321 7.10 -14.02 -7.61
N GLN A 322 7.71 -12.89 -7.28
CA GLN A 322 8.41 -12.73 -5.99
C GLN A 322 7.45 -12.83 -4.82
N LEU A 323 6.27 -12.22 -4.91
CA LEU A 323 5.23 -12.29 -3.89
C LEU A 323 4.77 -13.74 -3.66
N LYS A 324 4.54 -14.52 -4.73
CA LYS A 324 4.20 -15.94 -4.60
C LYS A 324 5.30 -16.78 -3.92
N ILE A 325 6.56 -16.43 -4.11
CA ILE A 325 7.68 -17.13 -3.43
C ILE A 325 7.66 -16.75 -1.95
N ALA A 326 7.53 -15.47 -1.63
CA ALA A 326 7.46 -14.97 -0.26
C ALA A 326 6.24 -15.53 0.51
N GLU A 327 5.09 -15.69 -0.15
CA GLU A 327 3.90 -16.34 0.44
C GLU A 327 4.19 -17.80 0.82
N LYS A 328 4.83 -18.57 -0.08
CA LYS A 328 5.22 -19.95 0.21
C LYS A 328 6.21 -20.04 1.36
N GLU A 329 7.21 -19.16 1.40
CA GLU A 329 8.17 -19.11 2.51
C GLU A 329 7.50 -18.74 3.84
N LYS A 330 6.53 -17.81 3.82
CA LYS A 330 5.72 -17.46 4.99
C LYS A 330 4.92 -18.66 5.49
N ASP A 331 4.29 -19.41 4.59
CA ASP A 331 3.50 -20.58 4.96
C ASP A 331 4.38 -21.69 5.56
N ILE A 332 5.56 -21.93 4.99
CA ILE A 332 6.57 -22.87 5.55
C ILE A 332 6.97 -22.43 6.96
N GLY A 333 7.35 -21.16 7.14
CA GLY A 333 7.74 -20.64 8.46
C GLY A 333 6.60 -20.69 9.48
N GLN A 334 5.35 -20.53 9.03
CA GLN A 334 4.17 -20.65 9.89
C GLN A 334 3.95 -22.09 10.36
N GLU A 335 4.18 -23.09 9.51
CA GLU A 335 4.12 -24.50 9.90
C GLU A 335 5.27 -24.88 10.85
N GLU A 336 6.49 -24.42 10.60
CA GLU A 336 7.62 -24.63 11.51
C GLU A 336 7.36 -24.02 12.90
N LEU A 337 6.77 -22.82 12.95
CA LEU A 337 6.40 -22.17 14.21
C LEU A 337 5.32 -22.98 14.96
N LYS A 338 4.33 -23.54 14.26
CA LYS A 338 3.33 -24.42 14.88
C LYS A 338 3.97 -25.66 15.48
N LEU A 339 4.87 -26.32 14.73
CA LEU A 339 5.58 -27.51 15.21
C LEU A 339 6.46 -27.20 16.43
N SER A 340 7.20 -26.10 16.40
CA SER A 340 8.01 -25.64 17.53
C SER A 340 7.16 -25.36 18.78
N ASN A 341 6.01 -24.69 18.61
CA ASN A 341 5.08 -24.43 19.71
C ASN A 341 4.49 -25.71 20.30
N GLN A 342 4.16 -26.71 19.47
CA GLN A 342 3.71 -28.02 19.95
C GLN A 342 4.81 -28.74 20.75
N SER A 343 6.05 -28.69 20.28
CA SER A 343 7.20 -29.24 21.00
C SER A 343 7.44 -28.54 22.34
N LEU A 344 7.30 -27.21 22.39
CA LEU A 344 7.40 -26.44 23.63
C LEU A 344 6.30 -26.83 24.62
N ALA A 345 5.06 -26.97 24.17
CA ALA A 345 3.95 -27.41 25.01
C ALA A 345 4.22 -28.80 25.60
N HIS A 346 4.67 -29.76 24.78
CA HIS A 346 5.04 -31.09 25.22
C HIS A 346 6.14 -31.07 26.29
N LEU A 347 7.24 -30.35 26.05
CA LEU A 347 8.35 -30.21 27.00
C LEU A 347 7.90 -29.57 28.32
N LYS A 348 6.95 -28.63 28.27
CA LYS A 348 6.39 -27.98 29.45
C LYS A 348 5.55 -28.96 30.28
N ASP A 349 4.76 -29.81 29.63
CA ASP A 349 3.95 -30.84 30.29
C ASP A 349 4.84 -31.92 30.94
N GLU A 350 5.92 -32.33 30.27
CA GLU A 350 6.93 -33.23 30.84
C GLU A 350 7.62 -32.62 32.05
N LEU A 351 8.04 -31.36 31.97
CA LEU A 351 8.65 -30.64 33.08
C LEU A 351 7.69 -30.53 34.27
N GLN A 352 6.41 -30.22 34.02
CA GLN A 352 5.41 -30.13 35.07
C GLN A 352 5.16 -31.50 35.73
N THR A 353 5.07 -32.56 34.94
CA THR A 353 4.84 -33.93 35.43
C THR A 353 6.02 -34.43 36.25
N THR A 354 7.26 -34.20 35.79
CA THR A 354 8.48 -34.57 36.53
C THR A 354 8.64 -33.76 37.81
N SER A 355 8.39 -32.44 37.77
CA SER A 355 8.42 -31.58 38.96
C SER A 355 7.43 -32.06 40.02
N ARG A 356 6.18 -32.31 39.62
CA ARG A 356 5.12 -32.78 40.55
C ARG A 356 5.43 -34.17 41.12
N SER A 357 6.04 -35.05 40.32
CA SER A 357 6.47 -36.36 40.78
C SER A 357 7.55 -36.26 41.86
N TYR A 358 8.58 -35.43 41.64
CA TYR A 358 9.63 -35.22 42.64
C TYR A 358 9.13 -34.53 43.91
N GLU A 359 8.26 -33.52 43.77
CA GLU A 359 7.61 -32.89 44.91
C GLU A 359 6.78 -33.90 45.71
N GLY A 360 6.02 -34.76 45.04
CA GLY A 360 5.28 -35.85 45.68
C GLY A 360 6.18 -36.84 46.42
N GLN A 361 7.30 -37.25 45.81
CA GLN A 361 8.29 -38.13 46.46
C GLN A 361 8.90 -37.48 47.70
N LEU A 362 9.28 -36.21 47.62
CA LEU A 362 9.82 -35.45 48.75
C LEU A 362 8.78 -35.30 49.87
N SER A 363 7.53 -35.03 49.53
CA SER A 363 6.42 -34.94 50.49
C SER A 363 6.22 -36.27 51.22
N MET A 364 6.17 -37.40 50.50
CA MET A 364 6.06 -38.73 51.11
C MET A 364 7.25 -39.05 52.03
N MET A 365 8.47 -38.71 51.61
CA MET A 365 9.67 -38.91 52.43
C MET A 365 9.63 -38.05 53.70
N SER A 366 9.17 -36.81 53.59
CA SER A 366 9.03 -35.89 54.70
C SER A 366 7.99 -36.38 55.71
N GLU A 367 6.84 -36.89 55.24
CA GLU A 367 5.80 -37.47 56.10
C GLU A 367 6.30 -38.75 56.79
N HIS A 368 7.01 -39.62 56.06
CA HIS A 368 7.62 -40.81 56.64
C HIS A 368 8.66 -40.46 57.74
N LEU A 369 9.51 -39.45 57.50
CA LEU A 369 10.47 -38.98 58.51
C LEU A 369 9.78 -38.38 59.73
N ALA A 370 8.71 -37.60 59.53
CA ALA A 370 7.92 -37.06 60.64
C ALA A 370 7.32 -38.18 61.50
N GLY A 371 6.68 -39.19 60.87
CA GLY A 371 6.13 -40.34 61.58
C GLY A 371 7.21 -41.19 62.28
N MET A 372 8.40 -41.31 61.71
CA MET A 372 9.53 -41.97 62.37
C MET A 372 10.02 -41.17 63.58
N ASN A 373 10.14 -39.85 63.47
CA ASN A 373 10.52 -38.99 64.58
C ASN A 373 9.48 -39.01 65.71
N GLU A 374 8.19 -39.10 65.38
CA GLU A 374 7.12 -39.27 66.38
C GLU A 374 7.24 -40.59 67.13
N LYS A 375 7.51 -41.71 66.43
CA LYS A 375 7.79 -43.01 67.08
C LYS A 375 9.04 -42.95 67.96
N LEU A 376 10.10 -42.30 67.50
CA LEU A 376 11.33 -42.12 68.28
C LEU A 376 11.08 -41.26 69.53
N ALA A 377 10.23 -40.23 69.44
CA ALA A 377 9.81 -39.43 70.59
C ALA A 377 8.98 -40.27 71.58
N GLN A 378 8.01 -41.06 71.11
CA GLN A 378 7.25 -41.98 71.97
C GLN A 378 8.15 -42.98 72.70
N GLN A 379 9.11 -43.59 72.00
CA GLN A 379 10.08 -44.50 72.62
C GLN A 379 10.98 -43.79 73.63
N LYS A 380 11.36 -42.54 73.36
CA LYS A 380 12.14 -41.70 74.28
C LYS A 380 11.36 -41.44 75.57
N ASP A 381 10.09 -41.04 75.44
CA ASP A 381 9.20 -40.78 76.57
C ASP A 381 8.99 -42.04 77.41
N GLU A 382 8.79 -43.20 76.78
CA GLU A 382 8.65 -44.49 77.47
C GLU A 382 9.93 -44.89 78.22
N ILE A 383 11.11 -44.67 77.62
CA ILE A 383 12.40 -44.88 78.29
C ILE A 383 12.55 -43.97 79.51
N ASP A 384 12.18 -42.70 79.38
CA ASP A 384 12.32 -41.73 80.46
C ASP A 384 11.31 -42.00 81.59
N GLU A 385 10.09 -42.46 81.28
CA GLU A 385 9.13 -42.94 82.27
C GLU A 385 9.65 -44.18 83.01
N LEU A 386 10.17 -45.19 82.29
CA LEU A 386 10.78 -46.38 82.89
C LEU A 386 11.95 -46.01 83.80
N LYS A 387 12.83 -45.08 83.37
CA LYS A 387 13.93 -44.57 84.20
C LYS A 387 13.41 -43.87 85.46
N GLN A 388 12.34 -43.09 85.36
CA GLN A 388 11.75 -42.41 86.50
C GLN A 388 11.15 -43.41 87.49
N GLN A 389 10.46 -44.45 87.01
CA GLN A 389 9.96 -45.55 87.84
C GLN A 389 11.10 -46.32 88.54
N VAL A 390 12.21 -46.58 87.85
CA VAL A 390 13.41 -47.21 88.44
C VAL A 390 14.03 -46.31 89.52
N SER A 391 14.15 -45.01 89.26
CA SER A 391 14.64 -44.02 90.24
C SER A 391 13.74 -43.96 91.48
N LEU A 392 12.41 -43.93 91.30
CA LEU A 392 11.44 -43.94 92.40
C LEU A 392 11.53 -45.23 93.21
N LYS A 393 11.62 -46.40 92.56
CA LYS A 393 11.84 -47.70 93.24
C LYS A 393 13.16 -47.75 94.00
N ALA A 394 14.25 -47.24 93.44
CA ALA A 394 15.54 -47.14 94.12
C ALA A 394 15.45 -46.24 95.37
N SER A 395 14.75 -45.10 95.27
CA SER A 395 14.53 -44.20 96.40
C SER A 395 13.65 -44.81 97.50
N ALA A 396 12.64 -45.59 97.15
CA ALA A 396 11.77 -46.30 98.10
C ALA A 396 12.51 -47.44 98.84
N SER A 397 13.35 -48.19 98.13
CA SER A 397 14.26 -49.21 98.71
C SER A 397 15.25 -48.60 99.71
N SER A 398 15.79 -47.41 99.43
CA SER A 398 16.70 -46.71 100.35
C SER A 398 16.03 -46.20 101.64
N LYS A 399 14.72 -45.95 101.62
CA LYS A 399 13.94 -45.54 102.80
C LYS A 399 13.52 -46.72 103.69
N SER A 400 13.31 -47.92 103.14
CA SER A 400 12.99 -49.10 103.96
C SER A 400 14.21 -49.61 104.75
N SER A 401 15.42 -49.50 104.18
CA SER A 401 16.66 -49.90 104.88
C SER A 401 17.04 -48.97 106.05
N LYS A 402 16.62 -47.70 106.02
CA LYS A 402 16.83 -46.76 107.14
C LYS A 402 15.84 -46.91 108.30
N LYS A 403 14.68 -47.55 108.11
CA LYS A 403 13.67 -47.74 109.17
C LYS A 403 13.90 -49.01 110.00
N SER A 404 14.77 -49.92 109.55
CA SER A 404 15.12 -51.16 110.25
C SER A 404 16.36 -51.06 111.16
N LYS A 405 16.81 -49.85 111.49
CA LYS A 405 18.06 -49.60 112.25
C LYS A 405 17.88 -48.67 113.46
N LYS A 406 16.68 -48.60 114.03
CA LYS A 406 16.42 -47.85 115.26
C LYS A 406 15.64 -48.69 116.25
#